data_AF-A0A2E0ZD08-F1
#
_entry.id   AF-A0A2E0ZD08-F1
#
_cell.length_a   1.000
_cell.length_b   1.000
_cell.length_c   1.000
_cell.angle_alpha   90.00
_cell.angle_beta   90.00
_cell.angle_gamma   90.00
#
_symmetry.space_group_name_H-M   'P 1'
#
loop_
_entity.id
_entity.type
_entity.pdbx_description
1 polymer ?
#
loop_
_entity_poly.entity_id
_entity_poly.type
_entity_poly.pdbx_seq_one_letter_code
_entity_poly.pdbx_strand_id
1 'polypeptide(L)'
;MKRLLLNLGLSWQIILGILLLGGLFLPTRTIAAIPGTMTHVGAMSFVQWVLPAAALIMVSLLLGTGLPRYLAWRNGREAGPATAEKWLGAAFLLVGGLLLVKLPHSLYWLFVWDSTHDSFDILWLVIFVPLALFAGFMLAVRLPKQKHFWVLGLPLLPILTCLVVLQVDYHELTVARADRVAVAVETFQDRNGRYPETLNQLTPWYLLSIPEPTIIYGQDWCYAGGDSTYRLAYVDLEHWSSPDAHGKIHQSAGDLSHLPPLCQDQFAVLQVQHSGYFHARID
;
A
#
# COMPACT_ATOMS: atom_id res chain seq x y z
N MET A 1 31.80 -20.98 19.93
CA MET A 1 30.99 -21.39 18.75
C MET A 1 29.48 -21.20 18.94
N LYS A 2 28.81 -21.82 19.94
CA LYS A 2 27.34 -21.66 20.17
C LYS A 2 26.87 -20.19 20.27
N ARG A 3 27.58 -19.34 21.04
CA ARG A 3 27.26 -17.91 21.21
C ARG A 3 27.37 -17.11 19.89
N LEU A 4 28.28 -17.52 19.02
CA LEU A 4 28.55 -16.87 17.73
C LEU A 4 27.47 -17.25 16.70
N LEU A 5 27.04 -18.51 16.68
CA LEU A 5 25.90 -18.99 15.89
C LEU A 5 24.57 -18.36 16.34
N LEU A 6 24.37 -18.20 17.65
CA LEU A 6 23.21 -17.48 18.20
C LEU A 6 23.18 -16.01 17.76
N ASN A 7 24.31 -15.33 17.82
CA ASN A 7 24.41 -13.93 17.39
C ASN A 7 24.19 -13.76 15.88
N LEU A 8 24.71 -14.66 15.05
CA LEU A 8 24.43 -14.66 13.61
C LEU A 8 22.93 -14.78 13.33
N GLY A 9 22.22 -15.66 14.05
CA GLY A 9 20.79 -15.86 13.88
C GLY A 9 19.93 -14.65 14.28
N LEU A 10 20.40 -13.82 15.23
CA LEU A 10 19.68 -12.62 15.66
C LEU A 10 19.79 -11.47 14.66
N SER A 11 20.99 -11.20 14.14
CA SER A 11 21.19 -10.15 13.15
C SER A 11 20.40 -10.41 11.87
N TRP A 12 20.30 -11.69 11.46
CA TRP A 12 19.50 -12.09 10.30
C TRP A 12 18.02 -11.69 10.40
N GLN A 13 17.41 -11.81 11.59
CA GLN A 13 15.99 -11.46 11.77
C GLN A 13 15.73 -9.97 11.53
N ILE A 14 16.63 -9.11 12.00
CA ILE A 14 16.51 -7.66 11.78
C ILE A 14 16.69 -7.35 10.30
N ILE A 15 17.70 -7.92 9.64
CA ILE A 15 17.95 -7.73 8.21
C ILE A 15 16.72 -8.16 7.40
N LEU A 16 16.19 -9.36 7.66
CA LEU A 16 15.01 -9.86 6.97
C LEU A 16 13.76 -8.99 7.26
N GLY A 17 13.60 -8.53 8.50
CA GLY A 17 12.53 -7.60 8.87
C GLY A 17 12.61 -6.27 8.12
N ILE A 18 13.82 -5.71 7.96
CA ILE A 18 14.07 -4.48 7.19
C ILE A 18 13.81 -4.72 5.69
N LEU A 19 14.23 -5.86 5.14
CA LEU A 19 13.98 -6.21 3.73
C LEU A 19 12.47 -6.33 3.46
N LEU A 20 11.72 -6.99 4.34
CA LEU A 20 10.26 -7.07 4.24
C LEU A 20 9.61 -5.70 4.39
N LEU A 21 10.10 -4.87 5.31
CA LEU A 21 9.62 -3.50 5.49
C LEU A 21 9.82 -2.70 4.19
N GLY A 22 11.03 -2.75 3.62
CA GLY A 22 11.34 -2.14 2.33
C GLY A 22 10.43 -2.66 1.21
N GLY A 23 10.22 -3.97 1.14
CA GLY A 23 9.29 -4.59 0.20
C GLY A 23 7.85 -4.09 0.33
N LEU A 24 7.35 -3.90 1.55
CA LEU A 24 6.01 -3.34 1.81
C LEU A 24 5.91 -1.84 1.46
N PHE A 25 7.03 -1.12 1.40
CA PHE A 25 7.10 0.28 0.98
C PHE A 25 7.27 0.47 -0.52
N LEU A 26 7.60 -0.58 -1.28
CA LEU A 26 7.71 -0.48 -2.73
C LEU A 26 6.34 -0.12 -3.33
N PRO A 27 6.27 0.93 -4.17
CA PRO A 27 5.07 1.21 -4.94
C PRO A 27 4.72 0.01 -5.81
N THR A 28 3.44 -0.30 -5.88
CA THR A 28 2.91 -1.39 -6.72
C THR A 28 3.34 -1.24 -8.19
N ARG A 29 3.39 0.00 -8.71
CA ARG A 29 3.89 0.30 -10.05
C ARG A 29 5.33 -0.17 -10.29
N THR A 30 6.20 -0.08 -9.28
CA THR A 30 7.59 -0.53 -9.38
C THR A 30 7.68 -2.04 -9.55
N ILE A 31 6.75 -2.78 -8.93
CA ILE A 31 6.66 -4.24 -9.06
C ILE A 31 6.12 -4.60 -10.46
N ALA A 32 5.16 -3.83 -10.99
CA ALA A 32 4.57 -4.06 -12.32
C ALA A 32 5.56 -3.77 -13.46
N ALA A 33 6.52 -2.86 -13.25
CA ALA A 33 7.48 -2.46 -14.26
C ALA A 33 8.59 -3.49 -14.54
N ILE A 34 8.64 -4.62 -13.82
CA ILE A 34 9.69 -5.63 -13.98
C ILE A 34 9.44 -6.41 -15.30
N PRO A 35 10.30 -6.27 -16.33
CA PRO A 35 10.10 -6.95 -17.61
C PRO A 35 10.19 -8.47 -17.43
N GLY A 36 9.21 -9.20 -17.96
CA GLY A 36 9.23 -10.68 -17.94
C GLY A 36 8.58 -11.32 -16.71
N THR A 37 8.10 -10.55 -15.73
CA THR A 37 7.05 -11.06 -14.84
C THR A 37 5.78 -11.15 -15.67
N MET A 38 5.37 -12.38 -15.95
CA MET A 38 4.35 -12.75 -16.92
C MET A 38 3.11 -11.84 -16.90
N THR A 39 2.49 -11.73 -18.07
CA THR A 39 1.17 -11.17 -18.42
C THR A 39 -0.02 -11.73 -17.63
N HIS A 40 0.18 -12.17 -16.38
CA HIS A 40 -0.81 -12.81 -15.54
C HIS A 40 -0.83 -12.13 -14.18
N VAL A 41 -1.97 -11.49 -13.92
CA VAL A 41 -2.53 -11.07 -12.62
C VAL A 41 -2.02 -11.92 -11.44
N GLY A 42 -1.84 -13.24 -11.63
CA GLY A 42 -1.38 -14.20 -10.62
C GLY A 42 0.02 -14.00 -10.00
N ALA A 43 1.03 -13.50 -10.72
CA ALA A 43 2.37 -13.35 -10.13
C ALA A 43 2.47 -12.10 -9.24
N MET A 44 1.78 -11.03 -9.66
CA MET A 44 1.71 -9.79 -8.91
C MET A 44 0.88 -9.96 -7.65
N SER A 45 -0.26 -10.66 -7.73
CA SER A 45 -1.07 -11.02 -6.57
C SER A 45 -0.27 -11.91 -5.60
N PHE A 46 0.45 -12.92 -6.07
CA PHE A 46 1.24 -13.79 -5.18
C PHE A 46 2.24 -13.01 -4.30
N VAL A 47 3.05 -12.12 -4.89
CA VAL A 47 4.02 -11.32 -4.12
C VAL A 47 3.31 -10.39 -3.13
N GLN A 48 2.20 -9.78 -3.56
CA GLN A 48 1.39 -8.89 -2.73
C GLN A 48 0.73 -9.60 -1.53
N TRP A 49 0.41 -10.89 -1.65
CA TRP A 49 -0.14 -11.70 -0.55
C TRP A 49 0.94 -12.32 0.34
N VAL A 50 2.07 -12.74 -0.24
CA VAL A 50 3.17 -13.37 0.49
C VAL A 50 3.92 -12.37 1.36
N LEU A 51 4.15 -11.15 0.88
CA LEU A 51 4.91 -10.14 1.63
C LEU A 51 4.26 -9.78 2.98
N PRO A 52 2.95 -9.44 3.07
CA PRO A 52 2.31 -9.17 4.35
C PRO A 52 2.25 -10.41 5.25
N ALA A 53 2.12 -11.62 4.69
CA ALA A 53 2.09 -12.84 5.48
C ALA A 53 3.46 -13.13 6.12
N ALA A 54 4.53 -13.00 5.33
CA ALA A 54 5.90 -13.10 5.81
C ALA A 54 6.22 -12.01 6.84
N ALA A 55 5.75 -10.77 6.60
CA ALA A 55 5.91 -9.66 7.54
C ALA A 55 5.25 -9.96 8.89
N LEU A 56 4.06 -10.56 8.90
CA LEU A 56 3.37 -10.92 10.14
C LEU A 56 4.14 -11.97 10.95
N ILE A 57 4.67 -13.01 10.30
CA ILE A 57 5.53 -14.01 10.95
C ILE A 57 6.76 -13.31 11.52
N MET A 58 7.38 -12.40 10.77
CA MET A 58 8.53 -11.65 11.22
C MET A 58 8.22 -10.71 12.38
N VAL A 59 7.06 -10.07 12.43
CA VAL A 59 6.60 -9.30 13.59
C VAL A 59 6.58 -10.19 14.83
N SER A 60 5.98 -11.38 14.76
CA SER A 60 5.95 -12.30 15.89
C SER A 60 7.34 -12.74 16.34
N LEU A 61 8.25 -13.00 15.39
CA LEU A 61 9.63 -13.35 15.71
C LEU A 61 10.38 -12.20 16.38
N LEU A 62 10.31 -10.98 15.81
CA LEU A 62 10.99 -9.79 16.30
C LEU A 62 10.46 -9.33 17.66
N LEU A 63 9.14 -9.34 17.86
CA LEU A 63 8.54 -8.99 19.16
C LEU A 63 8.84 -10.06 20.22
N GLY A 64 8.76 -11.34 19.85
CA GLY A 64 9.04 -12.45 20.74
C GLY A 64 10.50 -12.50 21.21
N THR A 65 11.46 -12.04 20.40
CA THR A 65 12.89 -11.96 20.77
C THR A 65 13.25 -10.63 21.43
N GLY A 66 12.73 -9.51 20.92
CA GLY A 66 13.04 -8.16 21.39
C GLY A 66 12.44 -7.84 22.76
N LEU A 67 11.19 -8.23 23.02
CA LEU A 67 10.49 -7.83 24.24
C LEU A 67 11.11 -8.43 25.52
N PRO A 68 11.45 -9.72 25.60
CA PRO A 68 12.10 -10.28 26.79
C PRO A 68 13.44 -9.61 27.08
N ARG A 69 14.24 -9.32 26.04
CA ARG A 69 15.53 -8.64 26.17
C ARG A 69 15.39 -7.21 26.69
N TYR A 70 14.48 -6.46 26.09
CA TYR A 70 14.19 -5.10 26.53
C TYR A 70 13.72 -5.05 27.98
N LEU A 71 12.89 -6.01 28.41
CA LEU A 71 12.41 -6.11 29.79
C LEU A 71 13.50 -6.58 30.76
N ALA A 72 14.37 -7.51 30.36
CA ALA A 72 15.49 -7.98 31.18
C ALA A 72 16.45 -6.82 31.50
N TRP A 73 16.80 -6.04 30.48
CA TRP A 73 17.57 -4.81 30.62
C TRP A 73 16.85 -3.79 31.52
N ARG A 74 15.57 -3.49 31.24
CA ARG A 74 14.78 -2.51 32.01
C ARG A 74 14.70 -2.85 33.50
N ASN A 75 14.64 -4.14 33.84
CA ASN A 75 14.53 -4.62 35.21
C ASN A 75 15.89 -4.78 35.91
N GLY A 76 17.00 -4.36 35.28
CA GLY A 76 18.35 -4.43 35.86
C GLY A 76 18.84 -5.86 36.12
N ARG A 77 18.33 -6.86 35.40
CA ARG A 77 18.65 -8.29 35.63
C ARG A 77 19.93 -8.77 34.94
N GLU A 78 20.59 -7.95 34.13
CA GLU A 78 21.80 -8.32 33.40
C GLU A 78 23.01 -7.53 33.88
N ALA A 79 24.03 -8.23 34.41
CA ALA A 79 25.31 -7.68 34.85
C ALA A 79 26.37 -7.56 33.73
N GLY A 80 25.94 -7.67 32.46
CA GLY A 80 26.81 -7.63 31.27
C GLY A 80 26.99 -6.22 30.67
N PRO A 81 27.60 -6.09 29.47
CA PRO A 81 27.70 -4.82 28.74
C PRO A 81 26.30 -4.34 28.30
N ALA A 82 25.61 -3.73 29.26
CA ALA A 82 24.18 -3.41 29.24
C ALA A 82 23.74 -2.52 28.07
N THR A 83 24.67 -1.87 27.39
CA THR A 83 24.40 -1.01 26.24
C THR A 83 24.07 -1.80 24.97
N ALA A 84 24.81 -2.87 24.65
CA ALA A 84 24.61 -3.58 23.38
C ALA A 84 23.28 -4.36 23.32
N GLU A 85 22.93 -5.06 24.41
CA GLU A 85 21.69 -5.84 24.49
C GLU A 85 20.45 -4.94 24.54
N LYS A 86 20.55 -3.76 25.17
CA LYS A 86 19.52 -2.71 25.14
C LYS A 86 19.23 -2.26 23.71
N TRP A 87 20.26 -1.82 22.98
CA TRP A 87 20.08 -1.30 21.62
C TRP A 87 19.54 -2.37 20.68
N LEU A 88 20.02 -3.61 20.83
CA LEU A 88 19.53 -4.72 20.03
C LEU A 88 18.05 -5.00 20.31
N GLY A 89 17.64 -5.11 21.58
CA GLY A 89 16.23 -5.27 21.95
C GLY A 89 15.34 -4.13 21.46
N ALA A 90 15.82 -2.89 21.54
CA ALA A 90 15.12 -1.72 21.00
C ALA A 90 14.98 -1.79 19.46
N ALA A 91 16.02 -2.21 18.74
CA ALA A 91 15.97 -2.37 17.29
C ALA A 91 14.95 -3.44 16.87
N PHE A 92 14.91 -4.58 17.56
CA PHE A 92 13.89 -5.62 17.34
C PHE A 92 12.46 -5.07 17.50
N LEU A 93 12.21 -4.34 18.59
CA LEU A 93 10.91 -3.74 18.86
C LEU A 93 10.55 -2.64 17.86
N LEU A 94 11.52 -1.83 17.44
CA LEU A 94 11.31 -0.77 16.45
C LEU A 94 10.93 -1.37 15.09
N VAL A 95 11.72 -2.31 14.57
CA VAL A 95 11.43 -2.94 13.26
C VAL A 95 10.12 -3.74 13.32
N GLY A 96 9.89 -4.50 14.39
CA GLY A 96 8.63 -5.23 14.60
C GLY A 96 7.42 -4.29 14.70
N GLY A 97 7.56 -3.16 15.39
CA GLY A 97 6.51 -2.14 15.49
C GLY A 97 6.22 -1.46 14.15
N LEU A 98 7.26 -1.09 13.39
CA LEU A 98 7.10 -0.50 12.05
C LEU A 98 6.39 -1.46 11.09
N LEU A 99 6.77 -2.75 11.09
CA LEU A 99 6.08 -3.77 10.31
C LEU A 99 4.62 -3.90 10.74
N LEU A 100 4.34 -3.91 12.05
CA LEU A 100 2.97 -4.02 12.58
C LEU A 100 2.09 -2.82 12.18
N VAL A 101 2.65 -1.62 12.08
CA VAL A 101 1.93 -0.43 11.59
C VAL A 101 1.75 -0.45 10.08
N LYS A 102 2.78 -0.87 9.34
CA LYS A 102 2.77 -0.89 7.88
C LYS A 102 1.85 -1.99 7.32
N LEU A 103 1.70 -3.10 8.03
CA LEU A 103 0.92 -4.26 7.58
C LEU A 103 -0.57 -3.96 7.38
N PRO A 104 -1.33 -3.34 8.32
CA PRO A 104 -2.70 -2.89 8.07
C PRO A 104 -2.80 -1.95 6.88
N HIS A 105 -1.86 -1.01 6.72
CA HIS A 105 -1.86 -0.10 5.58
C HIS A 105 -1.69 -0.86 4.26
N SER A 106 -0.77 -1.82 4.20
CA SER A 106 -0.56 -2.62 2.98
C SER A 106 -1.75 -3.55 2.70
N LEU A 107 -2.34 -4.17 3.71
CA LEU A 107 -3.57 -4.97 3.57
C LEU A 107 -4.76 -4.11 3.14
N TYR A 108 -4.91 -2.92 3.70
CA TYR A 108 -5.96 -1.97 3.33
C TYR A 108 -5.92 -1.68 1.83
N TRP A 109 -4.76 -1.29 1.30
CA TRP A 109 -4.62 -1.03 -0.13
C TRP A 109 -4.81 -2.27 -0.98
N LEU A 110 -4.34 -3.43 -0.52
CA LEU A 110 -4.56 -4.70 -1.22
C LEU A 110 -6.04 -5.01 -1.38
N PHE A 111 -6.83 -4.90 -0.30
CA PHE A 111 -8.28 -5.13 -0.36
C PHE A 111 -9.02 -4.05 -1.16
N VAL A 112 -8.57 -2.78 -1.10
CA VAL A 112 -9.19 -1.71 -1.90
C VAL A 112 -9.02 -2.03 -3.39
N TRP A 113 -7.82 -2.44 -3.80
CA TRP A 113 -7.56 -2.81 -5.19
C TRP A 113 -8.27 -4.09 -5.61
N ASP A 114 -8.34 -5.10 -4.74
CA ASP A 114 -9.13 -6.32 -4.98
C ASP A 114 -10.61 -5.99 -5.24
N SER A 115 -11.18 -5.10 -4.42
CA SER A 115 -12.58 -4.66 -4.54
C SER A 115 -12.87 -3.93 -5.86
N THR A 116 -11.86 -3.28 -6.45
CA THR A 116 -11.99 -2.58 -7.74
C THR A 116 -11.83 -3.49 -8.97
N HIS A 117 -11.27 -4.69 -8.81
CA HIS A 117 -10.99 -5.58 -9.95
C HIS A 117 -12.06 -6.66 -10.12
N ASP A 118 -12.23 -7.54 -9.13
CA ASP A 118 -13.19 -8.66 -9.18
C ASP A 118 -13.55 -9.23 -7.79
N SER A 119 -12.91 -8.72 -6.72
CA SER A 119 -13.03 -9.23 -5.34
C SER A 119 -12.69 -10.71 -5.15
N PHE A 120 -12.00 -11.35 -6.11
CA PHE A 120 -11.63 -12.77 -5.97
C PHE A 120 -10.41 -12.96 -5.08
N ASP A 121 -9.54 -11.96 -4.95
CA ASP A 121 -8.36 -12.10 -4.12
C ASP A 121 -8.69 -12.17 -2.62
N ILE A 122 -9.91 -11.81 -2.20
CA ILE A 122 -10.41 -12.08 -0.85
C ILE A 122 -10.31 -13.57 -0.48
N LEU A 123 -10.34 -14.49 -1.46
CA LEU A 123 -10.14 -15.92 -1.24
C LEU A 123 -8.76 -16.23 -0.64
N TRP A 124 -7.73 -15.39 -0.88
CA TRP A 124 -6.41 -15.53 -0.27
C TRP A 124 -6.42 -15.32 1.25
N LEU A 125 -7.47 -14.73 1.82
CA LEU A 125 -7.67 -14.70 3.27
C LEU A 125 -7.67 -16.10 3.88
N VAL A 126 -8.12 -17.12 3.14
CA VAL A 126 -8.10 -18.52 3.59
C VAL A 126 -6.67 -18.99 3.88
N ILE A 127 -5.65 -18.45 3.19
CA ILE A 127 -4.24 -18.74 3.46
C ILE A 127 -3.67 -17.77 4.49
N PHE A 128 -4.07 -16.49 4.42
CA PHE A 128 -3.56 -15.45 5.31
C PHE A 128 -3.97 -15.67 6.77
N VAL A 129 -5.23 -16.03 7.04
CA VAL A 129 -5.75 -16.21 8.40
C VAL A 129 -5.04 -17.34 9.15
N PRO A 130 -4.84 -18.55 8.59
CA PRO A 130 -4.03 -19.60 9.24
C PRO A 130 -2.60 -19.16 9.54
N LEU A 131 -1.94 -18.45 8.61
CA LEU A 131 -0.59 -17.91 8.85
C LEU A 131 -0.61 -16.87 9.98
N ALA A 132 -1.68 -16.08 10.09
CA ALA A 132 -1.83 -15.11 11.16
C ALA A 132 -2.09 -15.74 12.52
N LEU A 133 -2.90 -16.79 12.56
CA LEU A 133 -3.09 -17.62 13.74
C LEU A 133 -1.76 -18.29 14.15
N PHE A 134 -1.00 -18.82 13.19
CA PHE A 134 0.30 -19.41 13.44
C PHE A 134 1.31 -18.39 14.01
N ALA A 135 1.36 -17.18 13.44
CA ALA A 135 2.20 -16.10 13.94
C ALA A 135 1.77 -15.67 15.36
N GLY A 136 0.46 -15.56 15.62
CA GLY A 136 -0.09 -15.28 16.94
C GLY A 136 0.28 -16.36 17.97
N PHE A 137 0.15 -17.63 17.59
CA PHE A 137 0.54 -18.78 18.42
C PHE A 137 2.04 -18.78 18.72
N MET A 138 2.89 -18.55 17.72
CA MET A 138 4.34 -18.41 17.90
C MET A 138 4.70 -17.30 18.89
N LEU A 139 3.99 -16.18 18.84
CA LEU A 139 4.15 -15.10 19.79
C LEU A 139 3.66 -15.50 21.19
N ALA A 140 2.52 -16.21 21.29
CA ALA A 140 1.96 -16.73 22.54
C ALA A 140 2.96 -17.55 23.34
N VAL A 141 3.61 -18.51 22.66
CA VAL A 141 4.56 -19.45 23.28
C VAL A 141 5.81 -18.73 23.80
N ARG A 142 6.16 -17.59 23.21
CA ARG A 142 7.36 -16.81 23.56
C ARG A 142 7.11 -15.74 24.61
N LEU A 143 5.89 -15.25 24.72
CA LEU A 143 5.55 -14.18 25.65
C LEU A 143 5.22 -14.72 27.05
N PRO A 144 5.53 -13.95 28.12
CA PRO A 144 5.12 -14.31 29.47
C PRO A 144 3.59 -14.34 29.61
N LYS A 145 3.07 -15.20 30.51
CA LYS A 145 1.64 -15.56 30.63
C LYS A 145 0.65 -14.39 30.78
N GLN A 146 1.11 -13.20 31.15
CA GLN A 146 0.26 -12.02 31.31
C GLN A 146 -0.02 -11.27 29.98
N LYS A 147 0.58 -11.70 28.86
CA LYS A 147 0.51 -10.99 27.57
C LYS A 147 -0.19 -11.78 26.46
N HIS A 148 -1.00 -12.77 26.81
CA HIS A 148 -1.73 -13.59 25.83
C HIS A 148 -2.76 -12.83 25.00
N PHE A 149 -3.17 -11.61 25.37
CA PHE A 149 -4.11 -10.82 24.56
C PHE A 149 -3.56 -10.48 23.16
N TRP A 150 -2.24 -10.35 23.01
CA TRP A 150 -1.59 -10.11 21.71
C TRP A 150 -1.76 -11.28 20.72
N VAL A 151 -2.03 -12.48 21.24
CA VAL A 151 -2.24 -13.70 20.45
C VAL A 151 -3.52 -13.60 19.63
N LEU A 152 -4.55 -12.92 20.16
CA LEU A 152 -5.79 -12.65 19.45
C LEU A 152 -5.69 -11.40 18.57
N GLY A 153 -4.88 -10.40 18.96
CA GLY A 153 -4.74 -9.17 18.19
C GLY A 153 -4.18 -9.37 16.78
N LEU A 154 -3.15 -10.21 16.62
CA LEU A 154 -2.51 -10.48 15.33
C LEU A 154 -3.46 -11.08 14.26
N PRO A 155 -4.22 -12.16 14.54
CA PRO A 155 -5.18 -12.70 13.58
C PRO A 155 -6.42 -11.82 13.38
N LEU A 156 -6.80 -10.99 14.35
CA LEU A 156 -7.90 -10.04 14.19
C LEU A 156 -7.55 -8.90 13.24
N LEU A 157 -6.27 -8.51 13.14
CA LEU A 157 -5.81 -7.39 12.31
C LEU A 157 -6.24 -7.50 10.82
N PRO A 158 -5.97 -8.59 10.08
CA PRO A 158 -6.43 -8.71 8.70
C PRO A 158 -7.96 -8.71 8.57
N ILE A 159 -8.67 -9.33 9.52
CA ILE A 159 -10.14 -9.39 9.53
C ILE A 159 -10.71 -7.97 9.70
N LEU A 160 -10.23 -7.22 10.69
CA LEU A 160 -10.65 -5.84 10.93
C LEU A 160 -10.32 -4.95 9.73
N THR A 161 -9.16 -5.14 9.10
CA THR A 161 -8.78 -4.38 7.90
C THR A 161 -9.73 -4.66 6.73
N CYS A 162 -10.09 -5.93 6.52
CA CYS A 162 -11.09 -6.32 5.52
C CYS A 162 -12.46 -5.69 5.81
N LEU A 163 -12.94 -5.76 7.06
CA LEU A 163 -14.23 -5.16 7.45
C LEU A 163 -14.28 -3.64 7.22
N VAL A 164 -13.17 -2.94 7.43
CA VAL A 164 -13.06 -1.50 7.13
C VAL A 164 -13.13 -1.26 5.61
N VAL A 165 -12.43 -2.07 4.82
CA VAL A 165 -12.39 -1.89 3.36
C VAL A 165 -13.73 -2.20 2.69
N LEU A 166 -14.50 -3.16 3.20
CA LEU A 166 -15.85 -3.45 2.71
C LEU A 166 -16.82 -2.26 2.81
N GLN A 167 -16.46 -1.21 3.57
CA GLN A 167 -17.24 0.02 3.69
C GLN A 167 -16.72 1.16 2.80
N VAL A 168 -15.61 0.94 2.07
CA VAL A 168 -15.00 1.98 1.24
C VAL A 168 -15.71 2.02 -0.10
N ASP A 169 -16.38 3.14 -0.37
CA ASP A 169 -16.79 3.50 -1.73
C ASP A 169 -15.57 4.02 -2.49
N TYR A 170 -15.13 3.25 -3.50
CA TYR A 170 -13.95 3.59 -4.28
C TYR A 170 -14.18 4.75 -5.27
N HIS A 171 -15.44 5.07 -5.61
CA HIS A 171 -15.78 6.29 -6.35
C HIS A 171 -15.60 7.51 -5.46
N GLU A 172 -16.14 7.48 -4.24
CA GLU A 172 -15.95 8.58 -3.27
C GLU A 172 -14.47 8.76 -2.94
N LEU A 173 -13.72 7.67 -2.77
CA LEU A 173 -12.28 7.72 -2.55
C LEU A 173 -11.53 8.35 -3.73
N THR A 174 -11.93 8.04 -4.96
CA THR A 174 -11.35 8.64 -6.18
C THR A 174 -11.64 10.13 -6.24
N VAL A 175 -12.87 10.55 -5.97
CA VAL A 175 -13.26 11.97 -5.91
C VAL A 175 -12.46 12.71 -4.84
N ALA A 176 -12.38 12.17 -3.62
CA ALA A 176 -11.61 12.78 -2.53
C ALA A 176 -10.10 12.86 -2.81
N ARG A 177 -9.57 11.99 -3.67
CA ARG A 177 -8.19 12.07 -4.16
C ARG A 177 -8.05 13.13 -5.25
N ALA A 178 -9.00 13.19 -6.17
CA ALA A 178 -9.06 14.20 -7.22
C ALA A 178 -9.15 15.62 -6.60
N ASP A 179 -9.93 15.81 -5.54
CA ASP A 179 -10.04 17.07 -4.79
C ASP A 179 -8.67 17.55 -4.30
N ARG A 180 -7.85 16.64 -3.77
CA ARG A 180 -6.49 16.99 -3.30
C ARG A 180 -5.57 17.42 -4.44
N VAL A 181 -5.70 16.80 -5.60
CA VAL A 181 -4.94 17.17 -6.81
C VAL A 181 -5.42 18.51 -7.34
N ALA A 182 -6.74 18.72 -7.41
CA ALA A 182 -7.38 19.98 -7.77
C ALA A 182 -6.88 21.14 -6.91
N VAL A 183 -6.94 21.02 -5.58
CA VAL A 183 -6.44 22.04 -4.64
C VAL A 183 -4.94 22.33 -4.87
N ALA A 184 -4.13 21.32 -5.16
CA ALA A 184 -2.72 21.51 -5.47
C ALA A 184 -2.50 22.24 -6.81
N VAL A 185 -3.32 21.96 -7.82
CA VAL A 185 -3.32 22.65 -9.13
C VAL A 185 -3.70 24.12 -8.97
N GLU A 186 -4.75 24.43 -8.21
CA GLU A 186 -5.16 25.81 -7.93
C GLU A 186 -4.08 26.56 -7.13
N THR A 187 -3.54 25.95 -6.08
CA THR A 187 -2.45 26.53 -5.29
C THR A 187 -1.20 26.79 -6.15
N PHE A 188 -0.92 25.93 -7.14
CA PHE A 188 0.14 26.16 -8.11
C PHE A 188 -0.17 27.39 -8.97
N GLN A 189 -1.40 27.52 -9.47
CA GLN A 189 -1.82 28.66 -10.27
C GLN A 189 -1.77 29.98 -9.50
N ASP A 190 -2.23 30.01 -8.25
CA ASP A 190 -2.19 31.21 -7.40
C ASP A 190 -0.75 31.74 -7.22
N ARG A 191 0.23 30.83 -7.17
CA ARG A 191 1.65 31.19 -6.95
C ARG A 191 2.42 31.50 -8.23
N ASN A 192 2.09 30.83 -9.33
CA ASN A 192 2.86 30.91 -10.57
C ASN A 192 2.17 31.72 -11.67
N GLY A 193 0.90 32.09 -11.48
CA GLY A 193 0.09 32.80 -12.48
C GLY A 193 -0.33 31.96 -13.68
N ARG A 194 -0.11 30.64 -13.64
CA ARG A 194 -0.49 29.66 -14.68
C ARG A 194 -0.77 28.29 -14.09
N TYR A 195 -1.60 27.48 -14.75
CA TYR A 195 -1.75 26.08 -14.36
C TYR A 195 -0.50 25.26 -14.72
N PRO A 196 -0.22 24.15 -14.01
CA PRO A 196 0.90 23.30 -14.37
C PRO A 196 0.65 22.64 -15.73
N GLU A 197 1.69 22.44 -16.52
CA GLU A 197 1.56 21.75 -17.82
C GLU A 197 1.35 20.23 -17.62
N THR A 198 1.95 19.70 -16.56
CA THR A 198 1.84 18.30 -16.15
C THR A 198 1.70 18.21 -14.64
N LEU A 199 0.98 17.21 -14.13
CA LEU A 199 0.81 17.02 -12.69
C LEU A 199 2.14 16.83 -11.93
N ASN A 200 3.19 16.35 -12.60
CA ASN A 200 4.52 16.17 -11.99
C ASN A 200 5.13 17.49 -11.49
N GLN A 201 4.74 18.63 -12.07
CA GLN A 201 5.16 19.97 -11.60
C GLN A 201 4.60 20.31 -10.20
N LEU A 202 3.59 19.58 -9.72
CA LEU A 202 3.06 19.72 -8.35
C LEU A 202 4.00 19.11 -7.31
N THR A 203 4.85 18.16 -7.72
CA THR A 203 5.75 17.46 -6.80
C THR A 203 7.15 18.06 -6.75
N PRO A 204 7.83 18.06 -5.60
CA PRO A 204 7.36 17.63 -4.28
C PRO A 204 6.68 18.74 -3.45
N TRP A 205 6.58 19.96 -3.99
CA TRP A 205 6.29 21.16 -3.21
C TRP A 205 4.82 21.38 -2.86
N TYR A 206 3.91 20.99 -3.75
CA TYR A 206 2.45 21.12 -3.55
C TYR A 206 1.84 19.79 -3.13
N LEU A 207 2.41 18.67 -3.62
CA LEU A 207 2.09 17.31 -3.20
C LEU A 207 3.38 16.52 -3.02
N LEU A 208 3.47 15.70 -1.97
CA LEU A 208 4.59 14.78 -1.80
C LEU A 208 4.60 13.70 -2.88
N SER A 209 3.41 13.23 -3.26
CA SER A 209 3.16 12.30 -4.36
C SER A 209 1.75 12.54 -4.88
N ILE A 210 1.53 12.37 -6.19
CA ILE A 210 0.20 12.50 -6.79
C ILE A 210 -0.60 11.23 -6.43
N PRO A 211 -1.70 11.31 -5.66
CA PRO A 211 -2.53 10.15 -5.38
C PRO A 211 -3.19 9.68 -6.68
N GLU A 212 -3.18 8.38 -6.98
CA GLU A 212 -3.75 7.81 -8.21
C GLU A 212 -5.28 7.64 -8.09
N PRO A 213 -6.06 7.62 -9.19
CA PRO A 213 -7.45 7.21 -9.13
C PRO A 213 -7.58 5.76 -8.62
N THR A 214 -8.68 5.44 -7.93
CA THR A 214 -8.94 4.11 -7.35
C THR A 214 -10.14 3.43 -8.02
N ILE A 215 -10.33 3.63 -9.33
CA ILE A 215 -11.35 2.92 -10.11
C ILE A 215 -10.72 1.74 -10.85
N ILE A 216 -9.65 1.99 -11.59
CA ILE A 216 -8.93 0.97 -12.34
C ILE A 216 -7.48 0.93 -11.87
N TYR A 217 -6.98 -0.26 -11.55
CA TYR A 217 -5.61 -0.43 -11.08
C TYR A 217 -4.58 0.05 -12.11
N GLY A 218 -3.64 0.89 -11.69
CA GLY A 218 -2.55 1.40 -12.54
C GLY A 218 -2.97 2.54 -13.48
N GLN A 219 -4.20 3.02 -13.37
CA GLN A 219 -4.69 4.18 -14.12
C GLN A 219 -4.05 5.49 -13.64
N ASP A 220 -3.84 6.42 -14.58
CA ASP A 220 -3.43 7.79 -14.28
C ASP A 220 -4.58 8.80 -14.46
N TRP A 221 -4.43 9.98 -13.88
CA TRP A 221 -5.32 11.11 -14.15
C TRP A 221 -5.23 11.56 -15.60
N CYS A 222 -6.38 11.87 -16.20
CA CYS A 222 -6.47 12.54 -17.48
C CYS A 222 -6.33 14.06 -17.25
N TYR A 223 -5.10 14.54 -17.21
CA TYR A 223 -4.79 15.94 -16.96
C TYR A 223 -4.31 16.65 -18.23
N ALA A 224 -4.86 17.84 -18.48
CA ALA A 224 -4.31 18.79 -19.44
C ALA A 224 -4.35 20.19 -18.81
N GLY A 225 -3.24 20.92 -18.85
CA GLY A 225 -3.12 22.25 -18.27
C GLY A 225 -2.21 23.17 -19.09
N GLY A 226 -2.39 24.48 -18.93
CA GLY A 226 -1.63 25.51 -19.62
C GLY A 226 -1.76 26.88 -18.96
N ASP A 227 -1.52 27.94 -19.71
CA ASP A 227 -1.42 29.30 -19.15
C ASP A 227 -2.68 29.76 -18.40
N SER A 228 -3.86 29.51 -18.96
CA SER A 228 -5.14 30.00 -18.41
C SER A 228 -6.21 28.93 -18.30
N THR A 229 -5.91 27.69 -18.69
CA THR A 229 -6.88 26.61 -18.76
C THR A 229 -6.32 25.34 -18.13
N TYR A 230 -7.20 24.55 -17.51
CA TYR A 230 -6.88 23.17 -17.17
C TYR A 230 -8.14 22.31 -17.13
N ARG A 231 -7.93 21.00 -17.22
CA ARG A 231 -8.93 19.98 -17.00
C ARG A 231 -8.30 18.81 -16.27
N LEU A 232 -8.87 18.45 -15.13
CA LEU A 232 -8.56 17.25 -14.36
C LEU A 232 -9.73 16.28 -14.48
N ALA A 233 -9.45 15.09 -14.99
CA ALA A 233 -10.43 14.05 -15.21
C ALA A 233 -9.85 12.66 -14.93
N TYR A 234 -10.72 11.66 -14.95
CA TYR A 234 -10.35 10.24 -14.83
C TYR A 234 -11.33 9.38 -15.64
N VAL A 235 -10.95 8.15 -15.95
CA VAL A 235 -11.87 7.14 -16.49
C VAL A 235 -12.62 6.51 -15.32
N ASP A 236 -13.94 6.49 -15.40
CA ASP A 236 -14.85 5.93 -14.42
C ASP A 236 -15.53 4.67 -15.02
N LEU A 237 -16.03 3.81 -14.13
CA LEU A 237 -16.79 2.60 -14.46
C LEU A 237 -18.06 2.61 -13.62
N GLU A 238 -19.19 2.12 -14.13
CA GLU A 238 -20.38 2.00 -13.28
C GLU A 238 -20.24 0.90 -12.21
N HIS A 239 -19.54 -0.17 -12.57
CA HIS A 239 -19.14 -1.26 -11.68
C HIS A 239 -17.89 -1.93 -12.27
N TRP A 240 -17.12 -2.67 -11.47
CA TRP A 240 -15.87 -3.30 -11.90
C TRP A 240 -16.01 -4.19 -13.15
N SER A 241 -17.16 -4.84 -13.32
CA SER A 241 -17.46 -5.71 -14.45
C SER A 241 -18.10 -5.01 -15.66
N SER A 242 -18.23 -3.68 -15.62
CA SER A 242 -18.85 -2.93 -16.71
C SER A 242 -17.86 -2.80 -17.86
N PRO A 243 -18.24 -3.20 -19.09
CA PRO A 243 -17.40 -2.97 -20.26
C PRO A 243 -17.36 -1.49 -20.66
N ASP A 244 -18.32 -0.69 -20.19
CA ASP A 244 -18.48 0.70 -20.61
C ASP A 244 -17.67 1.63 -19.70
N ALA A 245 -16.47 1.98 -20.17
CA ALA A 245 -15.60 2.94 -19.53
C ALA A 245 -15.87 4.36 -20.08
N HIS A 246 -16.07 5.33 -19.20
CA HIS A 246 -16.38 6.70 -19.59
C HIS A 246 -15.48 7.73 -18.90
N GLY A 247 -15.20 8.84 -19.59
CA GLY A 247 -14.38 9.90 -19.04
C GLY A 247 -15.23 10.79 -18.13
N LYS A 248 -14.73 11.10 -16.94
CA LYS A 248 -15.41 11.96 -15.98
C LYS A 248 -14.54 13.16 -15.63
N ILE A 249 -15.03 14.34 -15.96
CA ILE A 249 -14.39 15.60 -15.56
C ILE A 249 -14.65 15.82 -14.08
N HIS A 250 -13.57 15.90 -13.30
CA HIS A 250 -13.66 16.25 -11.89
C HIS A 250 -13.68 17.78 -11.72
N GLN A 251 -12.75 18.47 -12.38
CA GLN A 251 -12.66 19.93 -12.33
C GLN A 251 -11.99 20.48 -13.58
N SER A 252 -12.36 21.71 -13.96
CA SER A 252 -11.75 22.42 -15.07
C SER A 252 -11.88 23.93 -14.91
N ALA A 253 -10.97 24.69 -15.51
CA ALA A 253 -11.07 26.14 -15.63
C ALA A 253 -10.61 26.62 -17.00
N GLY A 254 -11.08 27.80 -17.41
CA GLY A 254 -10.75 28.43 -18.68
C GLY A 254 -11.48 27.84 -19.89
N ASP A 255 -11.02 28.18 -21.10
CA ASP A 255 -11.58 27.67 -22.36
C ASP A 255 -11.00 26.29 -22.70
N LEU A 256 -11.86 25.28 -22.71
CA LEU A 256 -11.47 23.88 -22.96
C LEU A 256 -11.47 23.51 -24.44
N SER A 257 -11.89 24.42 -25.34
CA SER A 257 -12.07 24.15 -26.77
C SER A 257 -10.80 23.66 -27.48
N HIS A 258 -9.63 24.05 -26.97
CA HIS A 258 -8.32 23.68 -27.51
C HIS A 258 -7.71 22.42 -26.88
N LEU A 259 -8.32 21.88 -25.82
CA LEU A 259 -7.79 20.69 -25.15
C LEU A 259 -8.12 19.43 -25.97
N PRO A 260 -7.26 18.39 -25.90
CA PRO A 260 -7.52 17.12 -26.56
C PRO A 260 -8.83 16.48 -26.06
N PRO A 261 -9.37 15.45 -26.71
CA PRO A 261 -10.50 14.69 -26.18
C PRO A 261 -10.23 14.14 -24.77
N LEU A 262 -11.30 13.97 -24.00
CA LEU A 262 -11.22 13.52 -22.61
C LEU A 262 -10.63 12.11 -22.52
N CYS A 263 -9.56 11.92 -21.73
CA CYS A 263 -8.99 10.62 -21.39
C CYS A 263 -8.57 9.70 -22.56
N GLN A 264 -8.37 10.23 -23.77
CA GLN A 264 -8.11 9.40 -24.96
C GLN A 264 -6.92 8.44 -24.79
N ASP A 265 -5.81 8.92 -24.22
CA ASP A 265 -4.62 8.11 -24.00
C ASP A 265 -4.87 6.98 -23.00
N GLN A 266 -5.64 7.26 -21.94
CA GLN A 266 -5.98 6.26 -20.92
C GLN A 266 -6.90 5.17 -21.50
N PHE A 267 -7.87 5.55 -22.34
CA PHE A 267 -8.70 4.57 -23.05
C PHE A 267 -7.87 3.68 -23.97
N ALA A 268 -6.90 4.25 -24.70
CA ALA A 268 -6.02 3.47 -25.55
C ALA A 268 -5.20 2.45 -24.74
N VAL A 269 -4.67 2.84 -23.58
CA VAL A 269 -3.97 1.92 -22.67
C VAL A 269 -4.90 0.80 -22.19
N LEU A 270 -6.11 1.12 -21.75
CA LEU A 270 -7.09 0.13 -21.29
C LEU A 270 -7.49 -0.85 -22.40
N GLN A 271 -7.67 -0.37 -23.63
CA GLN A 271 -8.00 -1.22 -24.79
C GLN A 271 -6.85 -2.16 -25.16
N VAL A 272 -5.60 -1.73 -25.02
CA VAL A 272 -4.42 -2.58 -25.26
C VAL A 272 -4.27 -3.62 -24.15
N GLN A 273 -4.48 -3.23 -22.89
CA GLN A 273 -4.36 -4.13 -21.74
C GLN A 273 -5.50 -5.16 -21.67
N HIS A 274 -6.70 -4.79 -22.11
CA HIS A 274 -7.90 -5.61 -22.04
C HIS A 274 -8.61 -5.67 -23.40
N SER A 275 -7.91 -6.20 -24.40
CA SER A 275 -8.42 -6.27 -25.78
C SER A 275 -9.78 -6.98 -25.85
N GLY A 276 -10.83 -6.26 -26.27
CA GLY A 276 -12.18 -6.80 -26.43
C GLY A 276 -13.08 -6.71 -25.19
N TYR A 277 -12.61 -6.12 -24.09
CA TYR A 277 -13.42 -5.94 -22.88
C TYR A 277 -14.01 -4.53 -22.76
N PHE A 278 -13.21 -3.48 -22.96
CA PHE A 278 -13.66 -2.10 -22.75
C PHE A 278 -14.15 -1.41 -24.03
N HIS A 279 -15.29 -0.75 -23.93
CA HIS A 279 -15.81 0.20 -24.90
C HIS A 279 -15.67 1.62 -24.34
N ALA A 280 -14.97 2.48 -25.08
CA ALA A 280 -14.81 3.88 -24.68
C ALA A 280 -16.07 4.66 -25.05
N ARG A 281 -16.73 5.26 -24.05
CA ARG A 281 -17.80 6.23 -24.26
C ARG A 281 -17.29 7.62 -23.87
N ILE A 282 -17.43 8.57 -24.80
CA ILE A 282 -17.11 9.98 -24.55
C ILE A 282 -18.46 10.68 -24.47
N ASP A 283 -18.89 10.98 -23.25
CA ASP A 283 -20.10 11.77 -22.96
C ASP A 283 -19.74 13.26 -22.79
#